data_AF-A0A7I7WRY6-F1
#
_entry.id   AF-A0A7I7WRY6-F1
#
_cell.length_a   1.000
_cell.length_b   1.000
_cell.length_c   1.000
_cell.angle_alpha   90.00
_cell.angle_beta   90.00
_cell.angle_gamma   90.00
#
_symmetry.space_group_name_H-M   'P 1'
#
loop_
_entity.id
_entity.type
_entity.pdbx_description
1 polymer ?
#
loop_
_entity_poly.entity_id
_entity_poly.type
_entity_poly.pdbx_seq_one_letter_code
_entity_poly.pdbx_strand_id
1 'polypeptide(L)'
;MTSKPGQAPVNVHFRNLSTPRAAAAAGVLFALLFGTSLVLIRISLPEGAAPGTQWTQSDHSIRIASLLMPFAGILFLWFIGVVRDGFGGYEDKFFSSVFIGSGLLFLAMIFVTSAVGAALTHSSGETADFGRVLLLTLSKTYALRMAAVFMMSLATIWLKTGLMPRWLVIVTYLVAVGCILASEISMWLTLAFPTWVLVVSLLLLSRAGVIDLDRDGR
;
A
#
# COMPACT_ATOMS: atom_id res chain seq x y z
N MET A 1 37.81 44.94 -28.53
CA MET A 1 37.40 43.54 -28.27
C MET A 1 36.19 43.59 -27.34
N THR A 2 35.02 43.27 -27.88
CA THR A 2 33.70 43.49 -27.30
C THR A 2 33.33 42.39 -26.31
N SER A 3 33.00 42.79 -25.08
CA SER A 3 32.46 41.91 -24.03
C SER A 3 31.02 41.49 -24.36
N LYS A 4 30.77 40.18 -24.41
CA LYS A 4 29.44 39.61 -24.68
C LYS A 4 28.61 39.60 -23.38
N PRO A 5 27.33 40.03 -23.40
CA PRO A 5 26.54 40.27 -22.20
C PRO A 5 25.91 38.99 -21.63
N GLY A 6 25.46 39.12 -20.38
CA GLY A 6 25.07 38.05 -19.45
C GLY A 6 24.13 36.98 -19.98
N GLN A 7 24.48 35.73 -19.69
CA GLN A 7 23.54 34.62 -19.64
C GLN A 7 22.92 34.60 -18.25
N ALA A 8 21.67 35.07 -18.14
CA ALA A 8 20.86 34.81 -16.95
C ALA A 8 20.58 33.29 -16.90
N PRO A 9 20.72 32.63 -15.72
CA PRO A 9 20.30 31.25 -15.60
C PRO A 9 18.79 31.18 -15.84
N VAL A 10 18.39 30.38 -16.84
CA VAL A 10 17.00 30.03 -17.08
C VAL A 10 16.53 29.24 -15.86
N ASN A 11 15.93 29.93 -14.90
CA ASN A 11 15.26 29.32 -13.77
C ASN A 11 14.00 28.61 -14.30
N VAL A 12 14.16 27.34 -14.67
CA VAL A 12 13.03 26.43 -14.93
C VAL A 12 12.36 26.19 -13.58
N HIS A 13 11.45 27.08 -13.19
CA HIS A 13 10.56 26.86 -12.05
C HIS A 13 9.60 25.73 -12.45
N PHE A 14 10.00 24.49 -12.18
CA PHE A 14 9.07 23.37 -12.13
C PHE A 14 8.01 23.70 -11.08
N ARG A 15 6.80 23.93 -11.56
CA ARG A 15 5.63 24.33 -10.78
C ARG A 15 5.21 23.14 -9.91
N ASN A 16 5.83 23.02 -8.74
CA ASN A 16 5.79 21.83 -7.88
C ASN A 16 4.66 21.80 -6.84
N LEU A 17 3.53 22.50 -7.07
CA LEU A 17 2.56 22.78 -5.99
C LEU A 17 1.16 22.14 -6.16
N SER A 18 0.92 21.35 -7.21
CA SER A 18 -0.34 20.56 -7.32
C SER A 18 -0.15 19.06 -7.11
N THR A 19 1.08 18.55 -7.21
CA THR A 19 1.41 17.13 -7.18
C THR A 19 1.17 16.45 -5.81
N PRO A 20 1.50 17.05 -4.64
CA PRO A 20 1.43 16.35 -3.35
C PRO A 20 0.02 15.95 -2.89
N ARG A 21 -1.01 16.71 -3.29
CA ARG A 21 -2.40 16.46 -2.87
C ARG A 21 -3.06 15.34 -3.67
N ALA A 22 -2.92 15.36 -5.00
CA ALA A 22 -3.38 14.29 -5.87
C ALA A 22 -2.68 12.95 -5.53
N ALA A 23 -1.41 13.06 -5.14
CA ALA A 23 -0.56 12.00 -4.62
C ALA A 23 -1.05 11.38 -3.30
N ALA A 24 -1.37 12.19 -2.28
CA ALA A 24 -1.89 11.68 -1.01
C ALA A 24 -3.28 11.02 -1.18
N ALA A 25 -4.09 11.52 -2.11
CA ALA A 25 -5.35 10.89 -2.49
C ALA A 25 -5.15 9.47 -3.06
N ALA A 26 -4.04 9.19 -3.74
CA ALA A 26 -3.75 7.85 -4.26
C ALA A 26 -3.63 6.81 -3.14
N GLY A 27 -2.98 7.16 -2.02
CA GLY A 27 -2.87 6.28 -0.86
C GLY A 27 -4.22 6.02 -0.16
N VAL A 28 -5.08 7.04 -0.07
CA VAL A 28 -6.44 6.89 0.46
C VAL A 28 -7.27 5.97 -0.45
N LEU A 29 -7.27 6.22 -1.76
CA LEU A 29 -7.99 5.40 -2.73
C LEU A 29 -7.47 3.96 -2.73
N PHE A 30 -6.16 3.75 -2.66
CA PHE A 30 -5.57 2.43 -2.51
C PHE A 30 -6.11 1.72 -1.26
N ALA A 31 -6.03 2.38 -0.09
CA ALA A 31 -6.46 1.77 1.16
C ALA A 31 -7.95 1.39 1.13
N LEU A 32 -8.79 2.24 0.55
CA LEU A 32 -10.22 1.97 0.38
C LEU A 32 -10.46 0.81 -0.60
N LEU A 33 -9.85 0.83 -1.78
CA LEU A 33 -10.04 -0.23 -2.79
C LEU A 33 -9.49 -1.58 -2.30
N PHE A 34 -8.26 -1.59 -1.78
CA PHE A 34 -7.63 -2.80 -1.28
C PHE A 34 -8.34 -3.33 -0.05
N GLY A 35 -8.70 -2.46 0.91
CA GLY A 35 -9.49 -2.83 2.08
C GLY A 35 -10.86 -3.40 1.69
N THR A 36 -11.57 -2.75 0.77
CA THR A 36 -12.87 -3.23 0.26
C THR A 36 -12.74 -4.57 -0.44
N SER A 37 -11.75 -4.74 -1.33
CA SER A 37 -11.49 -6.01 -2.00
C SER A 37 -11.21 -7.14 -1.00
N LEU A 38 -10.40 -6.88 0.03
CA LEU A 38 -10.16 -7.86 1.09
C LEU A 38 -11.46 -8.19 1.84
N VAL A 39 -12.24 -7.21 2.25
CA VAL A 39 -13.52 -7.43 2.96
C VAL A 39 -14.50 -8.23 2.08
N LEU A 40 -14.62 -7.91 0.79
CA LEU A 40 -15.47 -8.63 -0.15
C LEU A 40 -15.06 -10.10 -0.31
N ILE A 41 -13.76 -10.36 -0.48
CA ILE A 41 -13.23 -11.74 -0.55
C ILE A 41 -13.52 -12.49 0.74
N ARG A 42 -13.43 -11.83 1.90
CA ARG A 42 -13.67 -12.45 3.21
C ARG A 42 -15.12 -12.77 3.51
N ILE A 43 -16.04 -11.87 3.21
CA ILE A 43 -17.48 -12.16 3.37
C ILE A 43 -17.89 -13.32 2.43
N SER A 44 -17.20 -13.47 1.31
CA SER A 44 -17.40 -14.56 0.33
C SER A 44 -16.76 -15.91 0.73
N LEU A 45 -15.78 -15.92 1.64
CA LEU A 45 -15.12 -17.12 2.18
C LEU A 45 -15.11 -17.09 3.73
N PRO A 46 -16.26 -17.34 4.41
CA PRO A 46 -16.33 -17.52 5.84
C PRO A 46 -15.58 -18.79 6.25
N GLU A 47 -14.70 -18.63 7.23
CA GLU A 47 -13.95 -19.74 7.81
C GLU A 47 -14.93 -20.76 8.42
N GLY A 48 -14.85 -22.02 7.97
CA GLY A 48 -15.65 -23.13 8.50
C GLY A 48 -16.97 -23.43 7.77
N ALA A 49 -17.30 -22.74 6.67
CA ALA A 49 -18.48 -23.12 5.88
C ALA A 49 -18.24 -24.42 5.09
N ALA A 50 -19.16 -25.38 5.26
CA ALA A 50 -19.13 -26.68 4.60
C ALA A 50 -19.06 -26.54 3.06
N PRO A 51 -18.37 -27.46 2.35
CA PRO A 51 -18.26 -27.40 0.90
C PRO A 51 -19.65 -27.55 0.26
N GLY A 52 -20.14 -26.50 -0.41
CA GLY A 52 -21.24 -26.63 -1.38
C GLY A 52 -22.38 -25.60 -1.34
N THR A 53 -22.57 -24.81 -0.27
CA THR A 53 -23.77 -23.94 -0.17
C THR A 53 -23.56 -22.46 -0.48
N GLN A 54 -22.32 -22.03 -0.75
CA GLN A 54 -21.94 -20.61 -0.78
C GLN A 54 -21.65 -20.01 -2.18
N TRP A 55 -21.67 -20.81 -3.23
CA TRP A 55 -21.05 -20.44 -4.51
C TRP A 55 -21.87 -19.48 -5.39
N THR A 56 -23.17 -19.28 -5.15
CA THR A 56 -24.03 -18.50 -6.05
C THR A 56 -23.98 -16.98 -5.82
N GLN A 57 -23.75 -16.51 -4.58
CA GLN A 57 -23.58 -15.07 -4.26
C GLN A 57 -22.09 -14.65 -4.25
N SER A 58 -21.18 -15.60 -3.98
CA SER A 58 -19.74 -15.36 -3.82
C SER A 58 -19.03 -15.04 -5.13
N ASP A 59 -19.57 -15.50 -6.26
CA ASP A 59 -18.92 -15.38 -7.57
C ASP A 59 -18.85 -13.92 -8.05
N HIS A 60 -19.90 -13.13 -7.79
CA HIS A 60 -19.95 -11.72 -8.19
C HIS A 60 -19.00 -10.85 -7.35
N SER A 61 -18.95 -11.06 -6.04
CA SER A 61 -18.07 -10.31 -5.12
C SER A 61 -16.59 -10.62 -5.35
N ILE A 62 -16.23 -11.89 -5.59
CA ILE A 62 -14.86 -12.29 -5.93
C ILE A 62 -14.46 -11.70 -7.28
N ARG A 63 -15.36 -11.67 -8.26
CA ARG A 63 -15.12 -11.06 -9.57
C ARG A 63 -14.91 -9.54 -9.48
N ILE A 64 -15.76 -8.84 -8.72
CA ILE A 64 -15.59 -7.39 -8.47
C ILE A 64 -14.26 -7.14 -7.76
N ALA A 65 -13.94 -7.86 -6.69
CA ALA A 65 -12.68 -7.68 -5.96
C ALA A 65 -11.47 -7.91 -6.87
N SER A 66 -11.54 -8.90 -7.75
CA SER A 66 -10.49 -9.20 -8.74
C SER A 66 -10.35 -8.11 -9.81
N LEU A 67 -11.44 -7.44 -10.20
CA LEU A 67 -11.39 -6.29 -11.11
C LEU A 67 -10.83 -5.04 -10.43
N LEU A 68 -11.12 -4.84 -9.14
CA LEU A 68 -10.61 -3.70 -8.36
C LEU A 68 -9.12 -3.82 -8.04
N MET A 69 -8.60 -5.04 -7.89
CA MET A 69 -7.22 -5.29 -7.47
C MET A 69 -6.20 -4.64 -8.42
N PRO A 70 -6.41 -4.68 -9.76
CA PRO A 70 -5.87 -3.80 -10.78
C PRO A 70 -5.44 -2.41 -10.34
N PHE A 71 -6.51 -1.65 -10.12
CA PHE A 71 -6.53 -0.24 -9.83
C PHE A 71 -5.94 0.05 -8.46
N ALA A 72 -6.22 -0.79 -7.46
CA ALA A 72 -5.57 -0.71 -6.17
C ALA A 72 -4.04 -0.78 -6.32
N GLY A 73 -3.53 -1.72 -7.10
CA GLY A 73 -2.09 -1.84 -7.32
C GLY A 73 -1.46 -0.63 -7.99
N ILE A 74 -2.11 -0.05 -8.99
CA ILE A 74 -1.64 1.20 -9.63
C ILE A 74 -1.56 2.33 -8.59
N LEU A 75 -2.60 2.49 -7.78
CA LEU A 75 -2.65 3.52 -6.72
C LEU A 75 -1.60 3.27 -5.63
N PHE A 76 -1.28 2.01 -5.34
CA PHE A 76 -0.19 1.66 -4.43
C PHE A 76 1.18 2.08 -4.97
N LEU A 77 1.43 1.88 -6.26
CA LEU A 77 2.66 2.35 -6.91
C LEU A 77 2.79 3.88 -6.83
N TRP A 78 1.68 4.59 -7.05
CA TRP A 78 1.65 6.05 -6.85
C TRP A 78 1.94 6.43 -5.39
N PHE A 79 1.30 5.79 -4.42
CA PHE A 79 1.58 5.99 -3.00
C PHE A 79 3.07 5.80 -2.67
N ILE A 80 3.70 4.74 -3.18
CA ILE A 80 5.13 4.50 -3.02
C ILE A 80 5.97 5.66 -3.57
N GLY A 81 5.66 6.14 -4.78
CA GLY A 81 6.37 7.27 -5.38
C GLY A 81 6.29 8.54 -4.53
N VAL A 82 5.12 8.81 -3.95
CA VAL A 82 4.86 10.00 -3.13
C VAL A 82 5.58 9.94 -1.80
N VAL A 83 5.50 8.79 -1.15
CA VAL A 83 6.22 8.55 0.11
C VAL A 83 7.73 8.66 -0.14
N ARG A 84 8.21 8.15 -1.28
CA ARG A 84 9.61 8.26 -1.72
C ARG A 84 10.04 9.70 -1.96
N ASP A 85 9.24 10.50 -2.67
CA ASP A 85 9.54 11.92 -2.92
C ASP A 85 9.65 12.71 -1.61
N GLY A 86 8.91 12.29 -0.58
CA GLY A 86 8.97 12.88 0.76
C GLY A 86 10.28 12.64 1.51
N PHE A 87 11.10 11.65 1.13
CA PHE A 87 12.30 11.27 1.89
C PHE A 87 13.47 12.25 1.78
N GLY A 88 13.49 13.12 0.76
CA GLY A 88 14.55 14.11 0.55
C GLY A 88 15.92 13.50 0.25
N GLY A 89 16.99 14.30 0.40
CA GLY A 89 18.38 13.90 0.12
C GLY A 89 19.12 13.19 1.25
N TYR A 90 18.46 12.89 2.37
CA TYR A 90 19.08 12.45 3.62
C TYR A 90 18.98 10.94 3.88
N GLU A 91 18.52 10.17 2.90
CA GLU A 91 18.21 8.76 3.11
C GLU A 91 19.37 7.82 2.76
N ASP A 92 19.58 6.82 3.62
CA ASP A 92 20.45 5.68 3.33
C ASP A 92 19.86 4.92 2.14
N LYS A 93 20.61 4.82 1.03
CA LYS A 93 20.18 4.13 -0.21
C LYS A 93 19.69 2.69 0.04
N PHE A 94 20.19 2.06 1.11
CA PHE A 94 19.76 0.74 1.56
C PHE A 94 18.31 0.69 2.01
N PHE A 95 17.83 1.64 2.82
CA PHE A 95 16.44 1.62 3.29
C PHE A 95 15.48 1.97 2.17
N SER A 96 15.86 2.89 1.28
CA SER A 96 15.08 3.25 0.11
C SER A 96 14.92 2.06 -0.85
N SER A 97 15.98 1.29 -1.10
CA SER A 97 15.89 0.09 -1.95
C SER A 97 15.06 -1.02 -1.31
N VAL A 98 15.19 -1.25 0.00
CA VAL A 98 14.38 -2.21 0.74
C VAL A 98 12.91 -1.80 0.79
N PHE A 99 12.61 -0.51 0.96
CA PHE A 99 11.26 0.04 0.91
C PHE A 99 10.59 -0.23 -0.44
N ILE A 100 11.25 0.16 -1.55
CA ILE A 100 10.71 -0.08 -2.89
C ILE A 100 10.60 -1.59 -3.18
N GLY A 101 11.64 -2.36 -2.87
CA GLY A 101 11.68 -3.80 -3.14
C GLY A 101 10.58 -4.56 -2.38
N SER A 102 10.42 -4.30 -1.08
CA SER A 102 9.39 -4.96 -0.27
C SER A 102 7.98 -4.54 -0.66
N GLY A 103 7.75 -3.27 -1.01
CA GLY A 103 6.47 -2.80 -1.52
C GLY A 103 6.07 -3.46 -2.84
N LEU A 104 7.00 -3.54 -3.80
CA LEU A 104 6.77 -4.21 -5.08
C LEU A 104 6.55 -5.72 -4.93
N LEU A 105 7.31 -6.39 -4.05
CA LEU A 105 7.11 -7.80 -3.75
C LEU A 105 5.75 -8.06 -3.10
N PHE A 106 5.36 -7.22 -2.14
CA PHE A 106 4.02 -7.28 -1.56
C PHE A 106 2.94 -7.17 -2.65
N LEU A 107 3.05 -6.17 -3.52
CA LEU A 107 2.08 -5.97 -4.59
C LEU A 107 2.02 -7.15 -5.57
N ALA A 108 3.17 -7.70 -5.96
CA ALA A 108 3.24 -8.87 -6.81
C ALA A 108 2.53 -10.08 -6.19
N MET A 109 2.77 -10.35 -4.90
CA MET A 109 2.10 -11.45 -4.18
C MET A 109 0.59 -11.27 -4.12
N ILE A 110 0.11 -10.02 -3.98
CA ILE A 110 -1.32 -9.70 -4.00
C ILE A 110 -1.93 -9.91 -5.39
N PHE A 111 -1.26 -9.51 -6.46
CA PHE A 111 -1.73 -9.77 -7.83
C PHE A 111 -1.81 -11.27 -8.13
N VAL A 112 -0.79 -12.04 -7.76
CA VAL A 112 -0.80 -13.49 -7.91
C VAL A 112 -1.93 -14.10 -7.08
N THR A 113 -2.10 -13.67 -5.83
CA THR A 113 -3.22 -14.11 -4.98
C THR A 113 -4.57 -13.82 -5.65
N SER A 114 -4.76 -12.62 -6.18
CA SER A 114 -6.01 -12.23 -6.85
C SER A 114 -6.27 -13.08 -8.09
N ALA A 115 -5.24 -13.35 -8.89
CA ALA A 115 -5.34 -14.18 -10.07
C ALA A 115 -5.72 -15.62 -9.69
N VAL A 116 -5.09 -16.19 -8.65
CA VAL A 116 -5.45 -17.50 -8.11
C VAL A 116 -6.89 -17.49 -7.58
N GLY A 117 -7.30 -16.44 -6.85
CA GLY A 117 -8.67 -16.29 -6.35
C GLY A 117 -9.72 -16.29 -7.46
N ALA A 118 -9.45 -15.60 -8.58
CA ALA A 118 -10.31 -15.63 -9.76
C ALA A 118 -10.29 -16.98 -10.48
N ALA A 119 -9.14 -17.65 -10.57
CA ALA A 119 -9.04 -18.98 -11.17
C ALA A 119 -9.81 -20.04 -10.37
N LEU A 120 -9.88 -19.89 -9.04
CA LEU A 120 -10.62 -20.77 -8.15
C LEU A 120 -12.14 -20.78 -8.41
N THR A 121 -12.72 -19.71 -8.99
CA THR A 121 -14.15 -19.71 -9.32
C THR A 121 -14.49 -20.62 -10.50
N HIS A 122 -13.48 -21.00 -11.29
CA HIS A 122 -13.62 -21.90 -12.45
C HIS A 122 -13.01 -23.29 -12.17
N SER A 123 -12.53 -23.54 -10.95
CA SER A 123 -11.80 -24.75 -10.58
C SER A 123 -12.58 -25.57 -9.55
N SER A 124 -12.52 -26.90 -9.66
CA SER A 124 -13.16 -27.84 -8.73
C SER A 124 -12.23 -29.00 -8.36
N GLY A 125 -12.52 -29.71 -7.28
CA GLY A 125 -11.73 -30.86 -6.82
C GLY A 125 -10.33 -30.47 -6.33
N GLU A 126 -9.34 -31.35 -6.54
CA GLU A 126 -7.98 -31.21 -6.02
C GLU A 126 -7.28 -29.91 -6.47
N THR A 127 -7.53 -29.44 -7.69
CA THR A 127 -6.99 -28.17 -8.21
C THR A 127 -7.48 -26.98 -7.40
N ALA A 128 -8.75 -27.01 -6.96
CA ALA A 128 -9.31 -25.96 -6.12
C ALA A 128 -8.72 -25.97 -4.71
N ASP A 129 -8.45 -27.15 -4.15
CA ASP A 129 -7.81 -27.29 -2.84
C ASP A 129 -6.36 -26.81 -2.86
N PHE A 130 -5.59 -27.18 -3.88
CA PHE A 130 -4.24 -26.65 -4.09
C PHE A 130 -4.26 -25.12 -4.23
N GLY A 131 -5.18 -24.58 -5.04
CA GLY A 131 -5.30 -23.14 -5.23
C GLY A 131 -5.69 -22.40 -3.95
N ARG A 132 -6.53 -22.98 -3.07
CA ARG A 132 -6.86 -22.41 -1.76
C ARG A 132 -5.64 -22.35 -0.84
N VAL A 133 -4.88 -23.43 -0.74
CA VAL A 133 -3.65 -23.46 0.08
C VAL A 133 -2.63 -22.47 -0.45
N LEU A 134 -2.44 -22.41 -1.78
CA LEU A 134 -1.54 -21.46 -2.44
C LEU A 134 -1.96 -20.01 -2.15
N LEU A 135 -3.24 -19.69 -2.32
CA LEU A 135 -3.82 -18.37 -2.06
C LEU A 135 -3.58 -17.94 -0.60
N LEU A 136 -3.90 -18.82 0.36
CA LEU A 136 -3.71 -18.54 1.78
C LEU A 136 -2.23 -18.34 2.12
N THR A 137 -1.35 -19.15 1.56
CA THR A 137 0.11 -19.05 1.80
C THR A 137 0.67 -17.74 1.22
N LEU A 138 0.33 -17.40 -0.03
CA LEU A 138 0.78 -16.15 -0.65
C LEU A 138 0.30 -14.92 0.13
N SER A 139 -0.96 -14.90 0.56
CA SER A 139 -1.54 -13.77 1.29
C SER A 139 -1.08 -13.67 2.74
N LYS A 140 -1.26 -14.73 3.53
CA LYS A 140 -1.03 -14.69 4.98
C LYS A 140 0.46 -14.77 5.32
N THR A 141 1.23 -15.55 4.55
CA THR A 141 2.60 -15.92 4.91
C THR A 141 3.61 -15.00 4.22
N TYR A 142 3.48 -14.83 2.91
CA TYR A 142 4.47 -14.05 2.13
C TYR A 142 4.13 -12.57 2.04
N ALA A 143 2.91 -12.22 1.62
CA ALA A 143 2.53 -10.82 1.44
C ALA A 143 2.59 -10.05 2.77
N LEU A 144 2.05 -10.59 3.88
CA LEU A 144 2.13 -9.91 5.19
C LEU A 144 3.57 -9.66 5.66
N ARG A 145 4.49 -10.59 5.43
CA ARG A 145 5.90 -10.39 5.79
C ARG A 145 6.55 -9.29 4.96
N MET A 146 6.28 -9.25 3.65
CA MET A 146 6.79 -8.16 2.79
C MET A 146 6.17 -6.81 3.17
N ALA A 147 4.88 -6.77 3.51
CA ALA A 147 4.23 -5.58 4.05
C ALA A 147 4.85 -5.12 5.37
N ALA A 148 5.23 -6.04 6.26
CA ALA A 148 5.92 -5.70 7.50
C ALA A 148 7.32 -5.10 7.25
N VAL A 149 8.09 -5.66 6.31
CA VAL A 149 9.40 -5.11 5.91
C VAL A 149 9.24 -3.70 5.30
N PHE A 150 8.19 -3.51 4.49
CA PHE A 150 7.82 -2.20 3.96
C PHE A 150 7.53 -1.18 5.06
N MET A 151 6.73 -1.56 6.05
CA MET A 151 6.41 -0.71 7.20
C MET A 151 7.63 -0.41 8.07
N MET A 152 8.48 -1.40 8.35
CA MET A 152 9.69 -1.22 9.16
C MET A 152 10.71 -0.31 8.48
N SER A 153 10.93 -0.49 7.17
CA SER A 153 11.82 0.39 6.40
C SER A 153 11.31 1.83 6.44
N LEU A 154 10.01 2.04 6.18
CA LEU A 154 9.39 3.37 6.25
C LEU A 154 9.52 4.01 7.64
N ALA A 155 9.22 3.26 8.71
CA ALA A 155 9.34 3.74 10.08
C ALA A 155 10.78 4.16 10.42
N THR A 156 11.77 3.38 9.96
CA THR A 156 13.19 3.68 10.16
C THR A 156 13.59 4.98 9.45
N ILE A 157 13.10 5.18 8.22
CA ILE A 157 13.33 6.39 7.44
C ILE A 157 12.73 7.60 8.15
N TRP A 158 11.49 7.52 8.63
CA TRP A 158 10.84 8.59 9.40
C TRP A 158 11.56 8.92 10.69
N LEU A 159 12.09 7.91 11.39
CA LEU A 159 12.89 8.11 12.59
C LEU A 159 14.19 8.89 12.29
N LYS A 160 14.87 8.54 11.19
CA LYS A 160 16.14 9.17 10.78
C LYS A 160 15.94 10.58 10.20
N THR A 161 14.90 10.79 9.40
CA THR A 161 14.64 12.04 8.69
C THR A 161 13.89 13.06 9.54
N GLY A 162 13.23 12.65 10.63
CA GLY A 162 12.45 13.54 11.48
C GLY A 162 11.19 14.11 10.82
N LEU A 163 10.80 13.61 9.64
CA LEU A 163 9.68 14.11 8.84
C LEU A 163 8.31 13.89 9.51
N MET A 164 8.20 12.87 10.38
CA MET A 164 6.95 12.43 10.98
C MET A 164 7.04 12.36 12.52
N PRO A 165 5.91 12.48 13.24
CA PRO A 165 5.88 12.50 14.69
C PRO A 165 6.25 11.13 15.25
N ARG A 166 7.02 11.12 16.34
CA ARG A 166 7.56 9.89 16.96
C ARG A 166 6.49 8.86 17.33
N TRP A 167 5.29 9.30 17.70
CA TRP A 167 4.17 8.38 17.99
C TRP A 167 3.76 7.56 16.76
N LEU A 168 3.76 8.14 15.55
CA LEU A 168 3.42 7.43 14.32
C LEU A 168 4.47 6.36 13.97
N VAL A 169 5.74 6.65 14.23
CA VAL A 169 6.84 5.68 14.07
C VAL A 169 6.63 4.49 14.99
N ILE A 170 6.32 4.73 16.27
CA ILE A 170 6.03 3.67 17.26
C ILE A 170 4.83 2.82 16.81
N VAL A 171 3.72 3.45 16.42
CA VAL A 171 2.53 2.76 15.91
C VAL A 171 2.88 1.90 14.69
N THR A 172 3.68 2.41 13.76
CA THR A 172 4.08 1.67 12.55
C THR A 172 4.92 0.43 12.89
N TYR A 173 5.87 0.53 13.84
CA TYR A 173 6.61 -0.63 14.32
C TYR A 173 5.71 -1.66 15.01
N LEU A 174 4.77 -1.21 15.86
CA LEU A 174 3.82 -2.12 16.51
C LEU A 174 2.95 -2.86 15.50
N VAL A 175 2.43 -2.16 14.48
CA VAL A 175 1.65 -2.78 13.40
C VAL A 175 2.52 -3.76 12.59
N ALA A 176 3.76 -3.38 12.25
CA ALA A 176 4.66 -4.24 11.49
C ALA A 176 5.01 -5.53 12.24
N VAL A 177 5.34 -5.43 13.53
CA VAL A 177 5.58 -6.59 14.40
C VAL A 177 4.31 -7.43 14.53
N GLY A 178 3.15 -6.79 14.70
CA GLY A 178 1.85 -7.46 14.67
C GLY A 178 1.64 -8.26 13.39
N CYS A 179 1.95 -7.70 12.22
CA CYS A 179 1.85 -8.40 10.94
C CYS A 179 2.77 -9.62 10.83
N ILE A 180 3.97 -9.59 11.43
CA ILE A 180 4.89 -10.73 11.45
C ILE A 180 4.38 -11.82 12.40
N LEU A 181 4.01 -11.45 13.63
CA LEU A 181 3.62 -12.39 14.68
C LEU A 181 2.25 -13.02 14.44
N ALA A 182 1.33 -12.28 13.84
CA ALA A 182 -0.05 -12.73 13.66
C ALA A 182 -0.30 -13.44 12.32
N SER A 183 0.74 -13.72 11.52
CA SER A 183 0.64 -14.50 10.28
C SER A 183 -0.10 -15.83 10.47
N GLU A 184 -0.11 -16.38 11.69
CA GLU A 184 -0.74 -17.66 12.04
C GLU A 184 -1.99 -17.51 12.93
N ILE A 185 -2.25 -16.34 13.52
CA ILE A 185 -3.22 -16.18 14.63
C ILE A 185 -4.55 -15.56 14.18
N SER A 186 -4.54 -14.56 13.28
CA SER A 186 -5.77 -13.84 12.95
C SER A 186 -5.87 -13.42 11.49
N MET A 187 -6.91 -13.91 10.84
CA MET A 187 -7.27 -13.56 9.46
C MET A 187 -7.60 -12.07 9.31
N TRP A 188 -8.03 -11.37 10.36
CA TRP A 188 -8.40 -9.94 10.30
C TRP A 188 -7.20 -9.01 10.16
N LEU A 189 -5.99 -9.49 10.45
CA LEU A 189 -4.81 -8.63 10.46
C LEU A 189 -4.33 -8.23 9.06
N THR A 190 -4.80 -8.86 7.99
CA THR A 190 -4.61 -8.35 6.62
C THR A 190 -5.26 -6.97 6.40
N LEU A 191 -6.25 -6.59 7.22
CA LEU A 191 -6.83 -5.24 7.19
C LEU A 191 -5.99 -4.21 7.97
N ALA A 192 -5.07 -4.65 8.83
CA ALA A 192 -4.19 -3.74 9.55
C ALA A 192 -3.32 -2.93 8.58
N PHE A 193 -2.84 -3.56 7.50
CA PHE A 193 -2.04 -2.89 6.47
C PHE A 193 -2.80 -1.77 5.74
N PRO A 194 -3.95 -2.00 5.07
CA PRO A 194 -4.69 -0.93 4.42
C PRO A 194 -5.16 0.14 5.41
N THR A 195 -5.55 -0.25 6.63
CA THR A 195 -5.93 0.72 7.68
C THR A 195 -4.75 1.63 8.02
N TRP A 196 -3.56 1.06 8.20
CA TRP A 196 -2.36 1.85 8.44
C TRP A 196 -2.03 2.75 7.25
N VAL A 197 -2.10 2.27 6.00
CA VAL A 197 -1.89 3.12 4.82
C VAL A 197 -2.91 4.26 4.77
N LEU A 198 -4.17 4.02 5.16
CA LEU A 198 -5.19 5.06 5.25
C LEU A 198 -4.78 6.14 6.27
N VAL A 199 -4.37 5.75 7.48
CA VAL A 199 -3.92 6.69 8.51
C VAL A 199 -2.74 7.52 8.02
N VAL A 200 -1.72 6.88 7.44
CA VAL A 200 -0.55 7.56 6.88
C VAL A 200 -0.94 8.54 5.78
N SER A 201 -1.81 8.12 4.86
CA SER A 201 -2.27 8.95 3.75
C SER A 201 -3.08 10.17 4.22
N LEU A 202 -3.95 9.99 5.22
CA LEU A 202 -4.71 11.08 5.83
C LEU A 202 -3.79 12.06 6.56
N LEU A 203 -2.77 11.57 7.26
CA LEU A 203 -1.78 12.44 7.92
C LEU A 203 -0.96 13.25 6.90
N LEU A 204 -0.52 12.62 5.81
CA LEU A 204 0.14 13.33 4.71
C LEU A 204 -0.76 14.41 4.11
N LEU A 205 -2.04 14.11 3.90
CA LEU A 205 -3.03 15.07 3.41
C LEU A 205 -3.25 16.23 4.39
N SER A 206 -3.35 15.95 5.70
CA SER A 206 -3.52 16.98 6.73
C SER A 206 -2.32 17.92 6.81
N ARG A 207 -1.09 17.39 6.71
CA ARG A 207 0.14 18.19 6.70
C ARG A 207 0.27 19.05 5.44
N ALA A 208 -0.11 18.52 4.28
CA ALA A 208 -0.15 19.29 3.04
C ALA A 208 -1.17 20.44 3.12
N GLY A 209 -2.34 20.21 3.75
CA GLY A 209 -3.37 21.24 3.92
C GLY A 209 -2.99 22.37 4.88
N VAL A 210 -2.15 22.11 5.88
CA VAL A 210 -1.70 23.13 6.85
C VAL A 210 -0.71 24.13 6.24
N ILE A 211 0.07 23.73 5.22
CA ILE A 211 1.09 24.60 4.59
C ILE A 211 0.47 25.60 3.59
N ASP A 212 -0.65 25.26 2.95
CA ASP A 212 -1.35 26.17 2.02
C ASP A 212 -2.01 27.36 2.74
N LEU A 213 -2.49 27.18 3.99
CA LEU A 213 -3.15 28.24 4.75
C LEU A 213 -2.23 29.42 5.11
N ASP A 214 -0.92 29.18 5.22
CA ASP A 214 0.08 30.20 5.58
C ASP A 214 0.57 31.01 4.36
N ARG A 215 0.22 30.58 3.14
CA ARG A 215 0.69 31.17 1.88
C ARG A 215 -0.36 32.07 1.20
N ASP A 216 -1.64 31.86 1.48
CA ASP A 216 -2.74 32.69 0.97
C ASP A 216 -3.01 33.95 1.82
N GLY A 217 -2.24 34.16 2.89
CA GLY A 217 -2.39 35.28 3.83
C GLY A 217 -1.37 36.41 3.71
N ARG A 218 -0.55 36.48 2.64
CA ARG A 218 0.41 37.58 2.40
C ARG A 218 0.31 38.16 1.01
#